data_AF-A0A955U1Q5-F1
#
_entry.id   AF-A0A955U1Q5-F1
#
_cell.length_a   1.000
_cell.length_b   1.000
_cell.length_c   1.000
_cell.angle_alpha   90.00
_cell.angle_beta   90.00
_cell.angle_gamma   90.00
#
_symmetry.space_group_name_H-M   'P 1'
#
loop_
_entity.id
_entity.type
_entity.pdbx_description
1 polymer ?
#
loop_
_entity_poly.entity_id
_entity_poly.type
_entity_poly.pdbx_seq_one_letter_code
_entity_poly.pdbx_strand_id
1 'polypeptide(L)'
;MDDSAGAAQDQAEQAAGAVETVNAGIQAVATAAREMASTVQEISHRTQDISTRVADAASSAELMTTAATNADGIVEMISRIASQTTLLALNATIEAARAGEAGRGFSVVADEVNKLSQKTGEATTDIARILGELRTHASTVHDATVQVSESTGAVASAVEEQNATTQEIGRNMTAAADGSDEVVRRSSQS
;
A
#
# COMPACT_ATOMS: atom_id res chain seq x y z
N MET A 1 -33.17 1.67 68.75
CA MET A 1 -33.88 1.91 67.47
C MET A 1 -33.34 3.17 66.79
N ASP A 2 -33.02 4.25 67.52
CA ASP A 2 -32.32 5.43 66.95
C ASP A 2 -30.94 5.12 66.32
N ASP A 3 -30.06 4.39 67.00
CA ASP A 3 -28.72 4.06 66.46
C ASP A 3 -28.76 3.24 65.15
N SER A 4 -29.80 2.42 64.97
CA SER A 4 -29.99 1.63 63.76
C SER A 4 -30.46 2.47 62.58
N ALA A 5 -31.26 3.50 62.83
CA ALA A 5 -31.76 4.41 61.79
C ALA A 5 -30.65 5.36 61.33
N GLY A 6 -29.85 5.90 62.27
CA GLY A 6 -28.68 6.72 61.94
C GLY A 6 -27.64 5.97 61.11
N ALA A 7 -27.29 4.75 61.52
CA ALA A 7 -26.33 3.93 60.76
C ALA A 7 -26.81 3.58 59.34
N ALA A 8 -28.11 3.31 59.16
CA ALA A 8 -28.68 3.05 57.84
C ALA A 8 -28.62 4.30 56.93
N GLN A 9 -28.87 5.48 57.50
CA GLN A 9 -28.80 6.74 56.78
C GLN A 9 -27.36 7.10 56.35
N ASP A 10 -26.39 6.96 57.26
CA ASP A 10 -24.97 7.17 56.93
C ASP A 10 -24.50 6.23 55.80
N GLN A 11 -25.00 4.99 55.81
CA GLN A 11 -24.66 3.99 54.81
C GLN A 11 -25.33 4.27 53.46
N ALA A 12 -26.54 4.81 53.46
CA ALA A 12 -27.23 5.28 52.25
C ALA A 12 -26.53 6.51 51.64
N GLU A 13 -26.07 7.46 52.46
CA GLU A 13 -25.31 8.63 52.00
C GLU A 13 -23.96 8.22 51.39
N GLN A 14 -23.24 7.28 52.01
CA GLN A 14 -22.01 6.72 51.45
C GLN A 14 -22.25 5.98 50.12
N ALA A 15 -23.31 5.17 50.05
CA ALA A 15 -23.69 4.47 48.82
C ALA A 15 -24.02 5.45 47.69
N ALA A 16 -24.74 6.54 47.98
CA ALA A 16 -25.07 7.56 47.00
C ALA A 16 -23.81 8.24 46.44
N GLY A 17 -22.87 8.65 47.29
CA GLY A 17 -21.61 9.26 46.84
C GLY A 17 -20.71 8.30 46.05
N ALA A 18 -20.70 7.01 46.42
CA ALA A 18 -20.01 5.98 45.64
C ALA A 18 -20.65 5.79 44.25
N VAL A 19 -21.98 5.78 44.17
CA VAL A 19 -22.71 5.68 42.90
C VAL A 19 -22.47 6.90 42.02
N GLU A 20 -22.46 8.12 42.55
CA GLU A 20 -22.12 9.31 41.75
C GLU A 20 -20.73 9.18 41.10
N THR A 21 -19.75 8.68 41.85
CA THR A 21 -18.39 8.42 41.34
C THR A 21 -18.39 7.35 40.25
N VAL A 22 -19.15 6.27 40.44
CA VAL A 22 -19.31 5.20 39.45
C VAL A 22 -19.98 5.71 38.18
N ASN A 23 -21.06 6.49 38.29
CA ASN A 23 -21.76 7.08 37.15
C ASN A 23 -20.86 8.04 36.36
N ALA A 24 -20.04 8.85 37.04
CA ALA A 24 -19.03 9.67 36.36
C ALA A 24 -18.02 8.81 35.58
N GLY A 25 -17.56 7.70 36.18
CA GLY A 25 -16.69 6.72 35.51
C GLY A 25 -17.35 6.08 34.28
N ILE A 26 -18.62 5.68 34.40
CA ILE A 26 -19.41 5.11 33.30
C ILE A 26 -19.54 6.11 32.14
N GLN A 27 -19.85 7.38 32.43
CA GLN A 27 -19.93 8.43 31.40
C GLN A 27 -18.59 8.67 30.71
N ALA A 28 -17.48 8.63 31.46
CA ALA A 28 -16.14 8.76 30.89
C ALA A 28 -15.82 7.59 29.94
N VAL A 29 -16.07 6.34 30.36
CA VAL A 29 -15.85 5.15 29.53
C VAL A 29 -16.79 5.13 28.31
N ALA A 30 -18.05 5.52 28.47
CA ALA A 30 -18.99 5.63 27.36
C ALA A 30 -18.56 6.68 26.32
N THR A 31 -17.91 7.76 26.77
CA THR A 31 -17.34 8.77 25.88
C THR A 31 -16.11 8.24 25.15
N ALA A 32 -15.19 7.60 25.86
CA ALA A 32 -14.03 6.94 25.24
C ALA A 32 -14.46 5.87 24.21
N ALA A 33 -15.51 5.11 24.48
CA ALA A 33 -16.06 4.12 23.55
C ALA A 33 -16.64 4.79 22.27
N ARG A 34 -17.32 5.93 22.40
CA ARG A 34 -17.82 6.69 21.23
C ARG A 34 -16.67 7.24 20.39
N GLU A 35 -15.62 7.78 21.01
CA GLU A 35 -14.42 8.24 20.30
C GLU A 35 -13.68 7.08 19.61
N MET A 36 -13.60 5.93 20.27
CA MET A 36 -13.02 4.71 19.71
C MET A 36 -13.81 4.22 18.49
N ALA A 37 -15.15 4.23 18.55
CA ALA A 37 -16.00 3.87 17.41
C ALA A 37 -15.75 4.79 16.20
N SER A 38 -15.62 6.10 16.44
CA SER A 38 -15.27 7.06 15.38
C SER A 38 -13.89 6.78 14.78
N THR A 39 -12.91 6.45 15.61
CA THR A 39 -11.54 6.15 15.16
C THR A 39 -11.50 4.85 14.36
N VAL A 40 -12.21 3.82 14.79
CA VAL A 40 -12.36 2.54 14.08
C VAL A 40 -12.99 2.73 12.70
N GLN A 41 -14.01 3.59 12.59
CA GLN A 41 -14.61 3.94 11.29
C GLN A 41 -13.60 4.65 10.37
N GLU A 42 -12.80 5.58 10.90
CA GLU A 42 -11.76 6.25 10.12
C GLU A 42 -10.68 5.27 9.64
N ILE A 43 -10.22 4.36 10.52
CA ILE A 43 -9.25 3.33 10.16
C ILE A 43 -9.83 2.42 9.08
N SER A 44 -11.10 2.02 9.18
CA SER A 44 -11.77 1.21 8.15
C SER A 44 -11.76 1.91 6.79
N HIS A 45 -12.13 3.19 6.74
CA HIS A 45 -12.08 3.98 5.50
C HIS A 45 -10.66 4.08 4.93
N ARG A 46 -9.67 4.39 5.77
CA ARG A 46 -8.26 4.47 5.35
C ARG A 46 -7.73 3.13 4.84
N THR A 47 -8.15 2.02 5.47
CA THR A 47 -7.78 0.65 5.08
C THR A 47 -8.33 0.35 3.68
N GLN A 48 -9.58 0.71 3.40
CA GLN A 48 -10.19 0.56 2.08
C GLN A 48 -9.47 1.39 1.01
N ASP A 49 -9.12 2.65 1.32
CA ASP A 49 -8.36 3.51 0.41
C ASP A 49 -6.97 2.93 0.09
N ILE A 50 -6.30 2.36 1.10
CA ILE A 50 -5.02 1.65 0.92
C ILE A 50 -5.20 0.46 -0.01
N SER A 51 -6.24 -0.37 0.18
CA SER A 51 -6.51 -1.51 -0.70
C SER A 51 -6.66 -1.10 -2.17
N THR A 52 -7.39 0.00 -2.44
CA THR A 52 -7.53 0.52 -3.81
C THR A 52 -6.20 0.96 -4.38
N ARG A 53 -5.40 1.72 -3.63
CA ARG A 53 -4.08 2.19 -4.10
C ARG A 53 -3.09 1.04 -4.34
N VAL A 54 -3.15 0.00 -3.53
CA VAL A 54 -2.34 -1.22 -3.68
C VAL A 54 -2.73 -1.94 -4.98
N ALA A 55 -4.02 -2.04 -5.29
CA ALA A 55 -4.49 -2.63 -6.54
C ALA A 55 -4.02 -1.80 -7.77
N ASP A 56 -4.10 -0.48 -7.70
CA ASP A 56 -3.61 0.41 -8.77
C ASP A 56 -2.09 0.26 -8.99
N ALA A 57 -1.32 0.14 -7.90
CA ALA A 57 0.12 -0.08 -7.95
C ALA A 57 0.47 -1.44 -8.55
N ALA A 58 -0.26 -2.50 -8.20
CA ALA A 58 -0.09 -3.83 -8.78
C ALA A 58 -0.37 -3.82 -10.28
N SER A 59 -1.46 -3.19 -10.71
CA SER A 59 -1.79 -3.03 -12.14
C SER A 59 -0.72 -2.23 -12.88
N SER A 60 -0.19 -1.17 -12.27
CA SER A 60 0.89 -0.38 -12.85
C SER A 60 2.17 -1.20 -13.07
N ALA A 61 2.52 -2.08 -12.13
CA ALA A 61 3.66 -2.98 -12.26
C ALA A 61 3.48 -4.00 -13.40
N GLU A 62 2.27 -4.52 -13.59
CA GLU A 62 1.94 -5.40 -14.72
C GLU A 62 2.05 -4.67 -16.07
N LEU A 63 1.56 -3.43 -16.13
CA LEU A 63 1.66 -2.60 -17.33
C LEU A 63 3.13 -2.28 -17.66
N MET A 64 3.96 -1.99 -16.66
CA MET A 64 5.40 -1.77 -16.83
C MET A 64 6.09 -3.01 -17.39
N THR A 65 5.77 -4.19 -16.86
CA THR A 65 6.30 -5.47 -17.36
C THR A 65 5.89 -5.71 -18.81
N THR A 66 4.62 -5.48 -19.12
CA THR A 66 4.09 -5.62 -20.49
C THR A 66 4.76 -4.65 -21.46
N ALA A 67 4.93 -3.38 -21.06
CA ALA A 67 5.60 -2.37 -21.87
C ALA A 67 7.06 -2.74 -22.15
N ALA A 68 7.79 -3.28 -21.16
CA ALA A 68 9.15 -3.75 -21.35
C ALA A 68 9.23 -4.92 -22.34
N THR A 69 8.32 -5.90 -22.23
CA THR A 69 8.24 -7.03 -23.17
C THR A 69 7.94 -6.57 -24.60
N ASN A 70 7.02 -5.61 -24.77
CA ASN A 70 6.73 -5.04 -26.09
C ASN A 70 7.93 -4.30 -26.68
N ALA A 71 8.73 -3.64 -25.83
CA ALA A 71 9.94 -2.97 -26.25
C ALA A 71 11.04 -3.95 -26.69
N ASP A 72 11.12 -5.17 -26.12
CA ASP A 72 12.11 -6.18 -26.52
C ASP A 72 12.03 -6.49 -28.02
N GLY A 73 10.83 -6.62 -28.59
CA GLY A 73 10.66 -6.88 -30.03
C GLY A 73 11.16 -5.73 -30.91
N ILE A 74 11.00 -4.48 -30.47
CA ILE A 74 11.53 -3.30 -31.15
C ILE A 74 13.06 -3.29 -31.06
N VAL A 75 13.61 -3.54 -29.87
CA VAL A 75 15.06 -3.59 -29.64
C VAL A 75 15.72 -4.69 -30.46
N GLU A 76 15.13 -5.87 -30.53
CA GLU A 76 15.59 -6.98 -31.37
C GLU A 76 15.59 -6.58 -32.86
N MET A 77 14.50 -5.95 -33.32
CA MET A 77 14.41 -5.47 -34.70
C MET A 77 15.53 -4.46 -35.03
N ILE A 78 15.79 -3.49 -34.15
CA ILE A 78 16.85 -2.50 -34.35
C ILE A 78 18.23 -3.17 -34.33
N SER A 79 18.46 -4.12 -33.42
CA SER A 79 19.72 -4.89 -33.34
C SER A 79 20.00 -5.67 -34.64
N ARG A 80 18.97 -6.28 -35.23
CA ARG A 80 19.08 -6.93 -36.55
C ARG A 80 19.38 -5.93 -37.67
N ILE A 81 18.72 -4.78 -37.67
CA ILE A 81 18.98 -3.71 -38.66
C ILE A 81 20.43 -3.21 -38.54
N ALA A 82 20.93 -2.97 -37.33
CA ALA A 82 22.31 -2.57 -37.08
C ALA A 82 23.31 -3.63 -37.56
N SER A 83 23.03 -4.91 -37.30
CA SER A 83 23.87 -6.02 -37.77
C SER A 83 23.88 -6.13 -39.30
N GLN A 84 22.72 -5.99 -39.95
CA GLN A 84 22.63 -5.98 -41.42
C GLN A 84 23.34 -4.76 -42.03
N THR A 85 23.21 -3.60 -41.41
CA THR A 85 23.88 -2.37 -41.87
C THR A 85 25.39 -2.48 -41.74
N THR A 86 25.88 -3.13 -40.67
CA THR A 86 27.31 -3.47 -40.49
C THR A 86 27.82 -4.34 -41.64
N LEU A 87 27.06 -5.38 -42.04
CA LEU A 87 27.42 -6.24 -43.18
C LEU A 87 27.38 -5.49 -44.51
N LEU A 88 26.40 -4.61 -44.72
CA LEU A 88 26.32 -3.77 -45.92
C LEU A 88 27.50 -2.79 -46.01
N ALA A 89 27.86 -2.16 -44.89
CA ALA A 89 29.00 -1.27 -44.81
C ALA A 89 30.31 -1.99 -45.10
N LEU A 90 30.49 -3.21 -44.56
CA LEU A 90 31.66 -4.04 -44.85
C LEU A 90 31.76 -4.37 -46.34
N ASN A 91 30.66 -4.78 -46.98
CA ASN A 91 30.64 -5.03 -48.43
C ASN A 91 31.00 -3.77 -49.23
N ALA A 92 30.52 -2.59 -48.81
CA ALA A 92 30.86 -1.33 -49.43
C ALA A 92 32.34 -0.97 -49.26
N THR A 93 32.95 -1.23 -48.10
CA THR A 93 34.39 -1.06 -47.87
C THR A 93 35.21 -1.97 -48.78
N ILE A 94 34.79 -3.22 -48.98
CA ILE A 94 35.46 -4.18 -49.90
C ILE A 94 35.40 -3.67 -51.34
N GLU A 95 34.23 -3.23 -51.81
CA GLU A 95 34.08 -2.76 -53.20
C GLU A 95 34.82 -1.43 -53.42
N ALA A 96 34.84 -0.55 -52.41
CA ALA A 96 35.63 0.68 -52.44
C ALA A 96 37.14 0.40 -52.55
N ALA A 97 37.65 -0.60 -51.82
CA ALA A 97 39.04 -1.03 -51.94
C ALA A 97 39.33 -1.60 -53.34
N ARG A 98 38.38 -2.33 -53.93
CA ARG A 98 38.50 -2.89 -55.28
C ARG A 98 38.56 -1.82 -56.37
N ALA A 99 37.87 -0.70 -56.18
CA ALA A 99 37.87 0.45 -57.08
C ALA A 99 39.16 1.32 -56.97
N GLY A 100 40.06 1.04 -56.02
CA GLY A 100 41.33 1.73 -55.87
C GLY A 100 41.17 3.22 -55.56
N GLU A 101 41.92 4.09 -56.27
CA GLU A 101 41.88 5.55 -56.10
C GLU A 101 40.47 6.13 -56.28
N ALA A 102 39.66 5.57 -57.19
CA ALA A 102 38.29 6.03 -57.46
C ALA A 102 37.31 5.72 -56.30
N GLY A 103 37.64 4.76 -55.44
CA GLY A 103 36.82 4.32 -54.31
C GLY A 103 37.09 5.04 -52.99
N ARG A 104 38.12 5.90 -52.90
CA ARG A 104 38.54 6.52 -51.62
C ARG A 104 37.42 7.24 -50.87
N GLY A 105 36.61 8.04 -51.58
CA GLY A 105 35.48 8.76 -50.96
C GLY A 105 34.40 7.81 -50.43
N PHE A 106 34.10 6.73 -51.18
CA PHE A 106 33.15 5.70 -50.75
C PHE A 106 33.66 4.90 -49.54
N SER A 107 34.97 4.63 -49.47
CA SER A 107 35.57 3.94 -48.32
C SER A 107 35.37 4.70 -47.02
N VAL A 108 35.52 6.03 -47.03
CA VAL A 108 35.33 6.87 -45.82
C VAL A 108 33.87 6.82 -45.35
N VAL A 109 32.92 6.88 -46.28
CA VAL A 109 31.49 6.78 -45.95
C VAL A 109 31.15 5.39 -45.41
N ALA A 110 31.65 4.33 -46.03
CA ALA A 110 31.42 2.96 -45.59
C ALA A 110 31.95 2.71 -44.16
N ASP A 111 33.15 3.21 -43.85
CA ASP A 111 33.71 3.11 -42.50
C ASP A 111 32.90 3.88 -41.45
N GLU A 112 32.36 5.05 -41.80
CA GLU A 112 31.52 5.82 -40.89
C GLU A 112 30.15 5.14 -40.65
N VAL A 113 29.54 4.57 -41.70
CA VAL A 113 28.31 3.77 -41.57
C VAL A 113 28.55 2.53 -40.72
N ASN A 114 29.70 1.86 -40.87
CA ASN A 114 30.08 0.71 -40.04
C ASN A 114 30.17 1.09 -38.56
N LYS A 115 30.89 2.19 -38.24
CA LYS A 115 31.00 2.69 -36.85
C LYS A 115 29.64 3.06 -36.26
N LEU A 116 28.78 3.73 -37.04
CA LEU A 116 27.45 4.12 -36.58
C LEU A 116 26.55 2.90 -36.31
N SER A 117 26.68 1.87 -37.13
CA SER A 117 25.96 0.60 -36.97
C SER A 117 26.41 -0.14 -35.71
N GLN A 118 27.72 -0.18 -35.43
CA GLN A 118 28.25 -0.78 -34.20
C GLN A 118 27.76 -0.04 -32.95
N LYS A 119 27.84 1.30 -32.94
CA LYS A 119 27.29 2.13 -31.85
C LYS A 119 25.79 1.90 -31.66
N THR A 120 25.04 1.70 -32.74
CA THR A 120 23.62 1.37 -32.67
C THR A 120 23.40 0.02 -31.99
N GLY A 121 24.20 -0.99 -32.33
CA GLY A 121 24.16 -2.31 -31.67
C GLY A 121 24.48 -2.25 -30.18
N GLU A 122 25.51 -1.49 -29.80
CA GLU A 122 25.85 -1.23 -28.39
C GLU A 122 24.68 -0.57 -27.65
N ALA A 123 24.10 0.49 -28.22
CA ALA A 123 22.95 1.18 -27.65
C ALA A 123 21.73 0.24 -27.49
N THR A 124 21.46 -0.64 -28.45
CA THR A 124 20.38 -1.64 -28.30
C THR A 124 20.64 -2.63 -27.18
N THR A 125 21.89 -3.02 -26.95
CA THR A 125 22.26 -3.90 -25.84
C THR A 125 22.04 -3.22 -24.49
N ASP A 126 22.41 -1.94 -24.38
CA ASP A 126 22.16 -1.15 -23.17
C ASP A 126 20.67 -0.96 -22.90
N ILE A 127 19.86 -0.71 -23.93
CA ILE A 127 18.40 -0.62 -23.79
C ILE A 127 17.84 -1.96 -23.31
N ALA A 128 18.27 -3.10 -23.87
CA ALA A 128 17.83 -4.42 -23.43
C ALA A 128 18.13 -4.67 -21.94
N ARG A 129 19.32 -4.24 -21.47
CA ARG A 129 19.67 -4.31 -20.04
C ARG A 129 18.71 -3.47 -19.18
N ILE A 130 18.43 -2.23 -19.59
CA ILE A 130 17.50 -1.34 -18.88
C ILE A 130 16.08 -1.94 -18.81
N LEU A 131 15.61 -2.57 -19.89
CA LEU A 131 14.31 -3.26 -19.88
C LEU A 131 14.29 -4.45 -18.90
N GLY A 132 15.41 -5.16 -18.77
CA GLY A 132 15.60 -6.20 -17.75
C GLY A 132 15.54 -5.68 -16.32
N GLU A 133 16.19 -4.54 -16.05
CA GLU A 133 16.13 -3.85 -14.76
C GLU A 133 14.71 -3.37 -14.44
N LEU A 134 14.01 -2.82 -15.43
CA LEU A 134 12.63 -2.34 -15.29
C LEU A 134 11.68 -3.49 -14.89
N ARG A 135 11.82 -4.66 -15.50
CA ARG A 135 11.05 -5.86 -15.10
C ARG A 135 11.35 -6.31 -13.68
N THR A 136 12.62 -6.29 -13.28
CA THR A 136 13.03 -6.62 -11.90
C THR A 136 12.38 -5.67 -10.89
N HIS A 137 12.40 -4.37 -11.19
CA HIS A 137 11.74 -3.37 -10.35
C HIS A 137 10.22 -3.53 -10.32
N ALA A 138 9.59 -3.81 -11.45
CA ALA A 138 8.16 -4.10 -11.51
C ALA A 138 7.78 -5.33 -10.66
N SER A 139 8.58 -6.41 -10.73
CA SER A 139 8.40 -7.58 -9.87
C SER A 139 8.53 -7.23 -8.38
N THR A 140 9.52 -6.40 -8.02
CA THR A 140 9.71 -5.96 -6.63
C THR A 140 8.50 -5.16 -6.13
N VAL A 141 7.94 -4.28 -6.97
CA VAL A 141 6.72 -3.54 -6.64
C VAL A 141 5.55 -4.50 -6.48
N HIS A 142 5.39 -5.47 -7.38
CA HIS A 142 4.33 -6.48 -7.27
C HIS A 142 4.41 -7.25 -5.95
N ASP A 143 5.58 -7.76 -5.58
CA ASP A 143 5.77 -8.49 -4.31
C ASP A 143 5.45 -7.61 -3.09
N ALA A 144 5.87 -6.34 -3.12
CA ALA A 144 5.54 -5.38 -2.07
C ALA A 144 4.02 -5.14 -1.98
N THR A 145 3.33 -5.02 -3.12
CA THR A 145 1.87 -4.84 -3.12
C THR A 145 1.13 -6.06 -2.54
N VAL A 146 1.62 -7.28 -2.78
CA VAL A 146 1.07 -8.50 -2.16
C VAL A 146 1.21 -8.45 -0.64
N GLN A 147 2.40 -8.12 -0.12
CA GLN A 147 2.64 -8.02 1.34
C GLN A 147 1.77 -6.95 2.01
N VAL A 148 1.61 -5.79 1.35
CA VAL A 148 0.75 -4.72 1.87
C VAL A 148 -0.71 -5.16 1.84
N SER A 149 -1.16 -5.88 0.79
CA SER A 149 -2.52 -6.41 0.72
C SER A 149 -2.83 -7.37 1.86
N GLU A 150 -1.92 -8.31 2.16
CA GLU A 150 -2.04 -9.23 3.30
C GLU A 150 -2.12 -8.47 4.64
N SER A 151 -1.24 -7.49 4.84
CA SER A 151 -1.22 -6.66 6.06
C SER A 151 -2.50 -5.85 6.20
N THR A 152 -3.02 -5.31 5.10
CA THR A 152 -4.27 -4.54 5.05
C THR A 152 -5.47 -5.43 5.39
N GLY A 153 -5.47 -6.68 4.92
CA GLY A 153 -6.46 -7.69 5.30
C GLY A 153 -6.45 -7.98 6.80
N ALA A 154 -5.27 -8.15 7.40
CA ALA A 154 -5.14 -8.36 8.84
C ALA A 154 -5.64 -7.14 9.66
N VAL A 155 -5.34 -5.93 9.20
CA VAL A 155 -5.85 -4.68 9.81
C VAL A 155 -7.37 -4.62 9.71
N ALA A 156 -7.97 -4.96 8.57
CA ALA A 156 -9.42 -4.99 8.40
C ALA A 156 -10.10 -5.93 9.40
N SER A 157 -9.57 -7.14 9.59
CA SER A 157 -10.09 -8.08 10.60
C SER A 157 -9.95 -7.55 12.02
N ALA A 158 -8.83 -6.91 12.37
CA ALA A 158 -8.64 -6.31 13.70
C ALA A 158 -9.61 -5.14 13.95
N VAL A 159 -9.92 -4.35 12.92
CA VAL A 159 -10.90 -3.25 12.97
C VAL A 159 -12.32 -3.78 13.21
N GLU A 160 -12.70 -4.89 12.57
CA GLU A 160 -13.98 -5.55 12.81
C GLU A 160 -14.11 -6.03 14.27
N GLU A 161 -13.06 -6.65 14.82
CA GLU A 161 -13.00 -7.08 16.21
C GLU A 161 -13.10 -5.90 17.18
N GLN A 162 -12.32 -4.83 16.96
CA GLN A 162 -12.38 -3.61 17.76
C GLN A 162 -13.76 -2.96 17.74
N ASN A 163 -14.44 -2.95 16.59
CA ASN A 163 -15.80 -2.43 16.48
C ASN A 163 -16.77 -3.24 17.36
N ALA A 164 -16.68 -4.57 17.33
CA ALA A 164 -17.51 -5.44 18.15
C ALA A 164 -17.27 -5.21 19.65
N THR A 165 -16.01 -5.14 20.08
CA THR A 165 -15.64 -4.85 21.48
C THR A 165 -16.14 -3.46 21.91
N THR A 166 -16.01 -2.45 21.06
CA THR A 166 -16.47 -1.08 21.37
C THR A 166 -17.99 -1.03 21.59
N GLN A 167 -18.76 -1.75 20.75
CA GLN A 167 -20.20 -1.86 20.92
C GLN A 167 -20.58 -2.61 22.21
N GLU A 168 -19.81 -3.63 22.58
CA GLU A 168 -20.01 -4.37 23.83
C GLU A 168 -19.72 -3.51 25.06
N ILE A 169 -18.65 -2.71 25.04
CA ILE A 169 -18.36 -1.71 26.08
C ILE A 169 -19.55 -0.74 26.21
N GLY A 170 -20.07 -0.24 25.09
CA GLY A 170 -21.24 0.64 25.09
C GLY A 170 -22.45 0.01 25.79
N ARG A 171 -22.77 -1.26 25.47
CA ARG A 171 -23.86 -2.00 26.13
C ARG A 171 -23.60 -2.20 27.63
N ASN A 172 -22.38 -2.57 28.00
CA ASN A 172 -21.99 -2.78 29.40
C ASN A 172 -22.06 -1.49 30.22
N MET A 173 -21.71 -0.35 29.64
CA MET A 173 -21.82 0.96 30.29
C MET A 173 -23.28 1.36 30.53
N THR A 174 -24.17 1.14 29.57
CA THR A 174 -25.62 1.36 29.78
C THR A 174 -26.17 0.47 30.90
N ALA A 175 -25.84 -0.83 30.88
CA ALA A 175 -26.28 -1.75 31.93
C ALA A 175 -25.73 -1.38 33.32
N ALA A 176 -24.48 -0.90 33.39
CA ALA A 176 -23.87 -0.43 34.63
C ALA A 176 -24.53 0.85 35.16
N ALA A 177 -24.94 1.77 34.28
CA ALA A 177 -25.66 2.98 34.66
C ALA A 177 -27.03 2.62 35.25
N ASP A 178 -27.81 1.77 34.56
CA ASP A 178 -29.12 1.31 35.03
C ASP A 178 -29.01 0.60 36.39
N GLY A 179 -27.97 -0.23 36.57
CA GLY A 179 -27.69 -0.90 37.84
C GLY A 179 -27.32 0.06 38.97
N SER A 180 -26.59 1.13 38.66
CA SER A 180 -26.19 2.16 39.63
C SER A 180 -27.39 2.99 40.08
N ASP A 181 -28.28 3.35 39.16
CA ASP A 181 -29.51 4.09 39.45
C ASP A 181 -30.48 3.26 40.32
N GLU A 182 -30.57 1.95 40.09
CA GLU A 182 -31.35 1.04 40.91
C GLU A 182 -30.82 0.93 42.36
N VAL A 183 -29.50 0.98 42.56
CA VAL A 183 -28.89 0.99 43.91
C VAL A 183 -29.31 2.25 44.66
N VAL A 184 -29.22 3.44 44.03
CA VAL A 184 -29.66 4.71 44.65
C VAL A 184 -31.14 4.66 45.00
N ARG A 185 -31.97 4.12 44.10
CA ARG A 185 -33.42 3.98 44.32
C ARG A 185 -33.74 3.04 45.49
N ARG A 186 -32.95 1.98 45.71
CA ARG A 186 -33.11 1.08 46.86
C ARG A 186 -32.60 1.69 48.16
N SER A 187 -31.46 2.37 48.13
CA SER A 187 -30.88 3.04 49.31
C SER A 187 -31.75 4.19 49.82
N SER A 188 -32.52 4.84 48.95
CA SER A 188 -33.48 5.89 49.33
C SER A 188 -34.84 5.35 49.83
N GLN A 189 -35.10 4.04 49.69
CA GLN A 189 -36.31 3.37 50.17
C GLN A 189 -36.09 2.57 51.46
N SER A 190 -34.83 2.36 51.86
CA SER A 190 -34.42 1.70 53.10
C SER A 190 -34.37 2.67 54.27
#